data_AF-A0A2X5NKK2-F1
#
_entry.id   AF-A0A2X5NKK2-F1
#
_cell.length_a   1.000
_cell.length_b   1.000
_cell.length_c   1.000
_cell.angle_alpha   90.00
_cell.angle_beta   90.00
_cell.angle_gamma   90.00
#
_symmetry.space_group_name_H-M   'P 1'
#
loop_
_entity.id
_entity.type
_entity.pdbx_description
1 polymer ?
#
loop_
_entity_poly.entity_id
_entity_poly.type
_entity_poly.pdbx_seq_one_letter_code
_entity_poly.pdbx_strand_id
1 'polypeptide(L)'
;MSDDHSQNSDNPGSKKGFFSLLINQLFHGEPQNRDELLELIRDSEQKELIDQDTRDMMEGVMEIAEQRVRDIMIPRSQMITLKQDQNLEECLDVIIESAHSRFPVISEDKDHVEGILMAKDLLPFMRSDSALSALLMCSARSSWFLKVNVSTAC
;
A
#
# COMPACT_ATOMS: atom_id res chain seq x y z
N MET A 1 16.91 -75.76 50.40
CA MET A 1 17.20 -74.35 50.74
C MET A 1 16.66 -73.52 49.60
N SER A 2 15.54 -72.82 49.85
CA SER A 2 15.25 -71.42 49.54
C SER A 2 15.82 -70.79 48.26
N ASP A 3 15.11 -70.03 47.41
CA ASP A 3 13.76 -69.43 47.47
C ASP A 3 13.27 -69.07 46.05
N ASP A 4 11.95 -68.85 45.97
CA ASP A 4 11.15 -68.31 44.86
C ASP A 4 11.62 -66.96 44.28
N HIS A 5 11.30 -66.70 43.00
CA HIS A 5 10.26 -65.71 42.63
C HIS A 5 9.93 -65.65 41.12
N SER A 6 8.72 -66.14 40.81
CA SER A 6 7.65 -65.59 39.95
C SER A 6 7.94 -64.95 38.57
N GLN A 7 7.25 -65.50 37.57
CA GLN A 7 6.98 -64.93 36.25
C GLN A 7 5.99 -63.74 36.28
N ASN A 8 6.07 -62.95 35.20
CA ASN A 8 4.98 -62.29 34.48
C ASN A 8 4.31 -61.04 35.11
N SER A 9 4.37 -59.91 34.40
CA SER A 9 3.21 -59.08 34.03
C SER A 9 3.61 -57.78 33.34
N ASP A 10 2.97 -57.57 32.20
CA ASP A 10 2.40 -56.30 31.73
C ASP A 10 3.32 -55.15 31.30
N ASN A 11 3.46 -55.08 29.97
CA ASN A 11 3.56 -53.83 29.23
C ASN A 11 2.33 -52.93 29.52
N PRO A 12 2.53 -51.64 29.79
CA PRO A 12 1.72 -50.62 29.12
C PRO A 12 2.65 -49.55 28.55
N GLY A 13 2.63 -49.29 27.25
CA GLY A 13 1.44 -48.75 26.59
C GLY A 13 1.45 -47.23 26.69
N SER A 14 2.17 -46.61 25.75
CA SER A 14 1.85 -45.34 25.08
C SER A 14 0.72 -44.48 25.70
N LYS A 15 1.08 -43.46 26.49
CA LYS A 15 0.14 -42.37 26.85
C LYS A 15 0.74 -40.97 26.71
N LYS A 16 1.75 -40.78 25.86
CA LYS A 16 2.31 -39.45 25.54
C LYS A 16 1.79 -38.84 24.23
N GLY A 17 0.88 -39.52 23.52
CA GLY A 17 0.37 -39.08 22.21
C GLY A 17 -0.95 -38.30 22.24
N PHE A 18 -1.81 -38.52 23.24
CA PHE A 18 -3.14 -37.89 23.28
C PHE A 18 -3.15 -36.52 23.98
N PHE A 19 -2.36 -36.38 25.05
CA PHE A 19 -2.28 -35.12 25.77
C PHE A 19 -1.47 -34.07 25.00
N SER A 20 -0.47 -34.47 24.20
CA SER A 20 0.31 -33.53 23.38
C SER A 20 -0.50 -32.96 22.21
N LEU A 21 -1.43 -33.72 21.62
CA LEU A 21 -2.35 -33.23 20.59
C LEU A 21 -3.34 -32.19 21.17
N LEU A 22 -3.87 -32.47 22.36
CA LEU A 22 -4.75 -31.53 23.08
C LEU A 22 -4.01 -30.28 23.55
N ILE A 23 -2.76 -30.40 24.01
CA ILE A 23 -1.93 -29.26 24.42
C ILE A 23 -1.54 -28.41 23.21
N ASN A 24 -1.16 -29.00 22.07
CA ASN A 24 -0.84 -28.21 20.88
C ASN A 24 -2.07 -27.50 20.30
N GLN A 25 -3.26 -28.11 20.39
CA GLN A 25 -4.54 -27.48 20.01
C GLN A 25 -5.05 -26.43 21.00
N LEU A 26 -4.68 -26.51 22.28
CA LEU A 26 -5.05 -25.51 23.29
C LEU A 26 -4.10 -24.31 23.34
N PHE A 27 -2.84 -24.49 22.94
CA PHE A 27 -1.81 -23.42 22.99
C PHE A 27 -1.54 -22.72 21.65
N HIS A 28 -2.23 -23.12 20.57
CA HIS A 28 -2.31 -22.35 19.33
C HIS A 28 -3.78 -22.01 19.08
N GLY A 29 -4.37 -21.23 20.00
CA GLY A 29 -5.67 -20.64 19.74
C GLY A 29 -5.59 -19.85 18.45
N GLU A 30 -6.42 -20.18 17.46
CA GLU A 30 -6.54 -19.36 16.27
C GLU A 30 -6.97 -17.95 16.71
N PRO A 31 -6.30 -16.89 16.23
CA PRO A 31 -6.66 -15.53 16.62
C PRO A 31 -8.12 -15.26 16.25
N GLN A 32 -8.93 -14.86 17.23
CA GLN A 32 -10.36 -14.64 17.07
C GLN A 32 -10.71 -13.18 16.78
N ASN A 33 -9.79 -12.27 17.04
CA ASN A 33 -9.94 -10.85 16.78
C ASN A 33 -8.64 -10.25 16.20
N ARG A 34 -8.73 -9.00 15.75
CA ARG A 34 -7.61 -8.29 15.12
C ARG A 34 -6.43 -8.10 16.07
N ASP A 35 -6.69 -7.80 17.34
CA ASP A 35 -5.65 -7.54 18.33
C ASP A 35 -4.83 -8.81 18.61
N GLU A 36 -5.50 -9.97 18.72
CA GLU A 36 -4.84 -11.28 18.85
C GLU A 36 -4.02 -11.64 17.61
N LEU A 37 -4.50 -11.31 16.40
CA LEU A 37 -3.73 -11.51 15.18
C LEU A 37 -2.48 -10.62 15.14
N LEU A 38 -2.59 -9.36 15.56
CA LEU A 38 -1.45 -8.45 15.69
C LEU A 38 -0.41 -8.97 16.69
N GLU A 39 -0.87 -9.46 17.83
CA GLU A 39 0.00 -10.07 18.85
C GLU A 39 0.72 -11.30 18.28
N LEU A 40 0.04 -12.18 17.55
CA LEU A 40 0.63 -13.34 16.90
C LEU A 40 1.72 -12.96 15.87
N ILE A 41 1.49 -11.91 15.09
CA ILE A 41 2.47 -11.43 14.10
C ILE A 41 3.71 -10.87 14.81
N ARG A 42 3.54 -10.10 15.90
CA ARG A 42 4.65 -9.59 16.73
C ARG A 42 5.44 -10.71 17.39
N ASP A 43 4.74 -11.71 17.92
CA ASP A 43 5.33 -12.92 18.49
C ASP A 43 6.18 -13.69 17.48
N SER A 44 5.74 -13.70 16.21
CA SER A 44 6.44 -14.37 15.11
C SER A 44 7.73 -13.65 14.74
N GLU A 45 7.78 -12.32 14.84
CA GLU A 45 9.01 -11.53 14.69
C GLU A 45 9.99 -11.78 15.84
N GLN A 46 9.50 -11.79 17.09
CA GLN A 46 10.33 -12.11 18.27
C GLN A 46 10.92 -13.53 18.24
N LYS A 47 10.19 -14.48 17.63
CA LYS A 47 10.64 -15.86 17.41
C LYS A 47 11.53 -16.01 16.16
N GLU A 48 11.89 -14.91 15.50
CA GLU A 48 12.70 -14.86 14.27
C GLU A 48 12.10 -15.69 13.11
N LEU A 49 10.77 -15.87 13.10
CA LEU A 49 10.05 -16.57 12.03
C LEU A 49 9.80 -15.66 10.82
N ILE A 50 9.68 -14.36 11.08
CA ILE A 50 9.56 -13.30 10.08
C ILE A 50 10.53 -12.17 10.44
N ASP A 51 10.93 -11.39 9.45
CA ASP A 51 11.73 -10.18 9.67
C ASP A 51 10.84 -8.98 10.03
N GLN A 52 11.50 -7.93 10.51
CA GLN A 52 10.84 -6.68 10.90
C GLN A 52 10.06 -6.07 9.73
N ASP A 53 10.62 -6.08 8.52
CA ASP A 53 9.96 -5.53 7.33
C ASP A 53 8.67 -6.30 7.00
N THR A 54 8.65 -7.63 7.14
CA THR A 54 7.43 -8.43 6.96
C THR A 54 6.38 -8.11 8.02
N ARG A 55 6.79 -7.96 9.30
CA ARG A 55 5.89 -7.53 10.38
C ARG A 55 5.27 -6.18 10.05
N ASP A 56 6.08 -5.19 9.69
CA ASP A 56 5.64 -3.83 9.35
C ASP A 56 4.68 -3.83 8.15
N MET A 57 4.96 -4.63 7.11
CA MET A 57 4.06 -4.81 5.97
C MET A 57 2.72 -5.42 6.37
N MET A 58 2.70 -6.48 7.19
CA MET A 58 1.47 -7.14 7.62
C MET A 58 0.61 -6.23 8.50
N GLU A 59 1.22 -5.52 9.46
CA GLU A 59 0.52 -4.53 10.28
C GLU A 59 -0.05 -3.40 9.40
N GLY A 60 0.76 -2.86 8.48
CA GLY A 60 0.35 -1.81 7.56
C GLY A 60 -0.83 -2.20 6.67
N VAL A 61 -0.89 -3.44 6.18
CA VAL A 61 -2.04 -3.93 5.40
C VAL A 61 -3.33 -3.91 6.22
N MET A 62 -3.26 -4.30 7.50
CA MET A 62 -4.42 -4.25 8.38
C MET A 62 -4.86 -2.82 8.69
N GLU A 63 -3.92 -1.88 8.80
CA GLU A 63 -4.23 -0.45 8.97
C GLU A 63 -4.90 0.15 7.72
N ILE A 64 -4.41 -0.18 6.52
CA ILE A 64 -4.96 0.30 5.25
C ILE A 64 -6.44 -0.08 5.09
N ALA A 65 -6.85 -1.24 5.59
CA ALA A 65 -8.25 -1.68 5.53
C ALA A 65 -9.22 -0.75 6.28
N GLU A 66 -8.73 0.01 7.26
CA GLU A 66 -9.52 0.94 8.07
C GLU A 66 -9.33 2.41 7.67
N GLN A 67 -8.26 2.71 6.92
CA GLN A 67 -7.96 4.06 6.44
C GLN A 67 -8.98 4.52 5.39
N ARG A 68 -9.42 5.78 5.50
CA ARG A 68 -10.26 6.42 4.48
C ARG A 68 -9.39 7.23 3.54
N VAL A 69 -9.84 7.42 2.29
CA VAL A 69 -9.11 8.19 1.27
C VAL A 69 -8.66 9.56 1.79
N ARG A 70 -9.54 10.25 2.52
CA ARG A 70 -9.25 11.57 3.09
C ARG A 70 -8.13 11.58 4.14
N ASP A 71 -7.80 10.44 4.71
CA ASP A 71 -6.77 10.32 5.75
C ASP A 71 -5.37 10.21 5.12
N ILE A 72 -5.28 9.87 3.83
CA ILE A 72 -4.02 9.73 3.07
C ILE A 72 -3.89 10.71 1.88
N MET A 73 -4.94 11.46 1.54
CA MET A 73 -4.92 12.39 0.41
C MET A 73 -4.09 13.64 0.70
N ILE A 74 -3.52 14.25 -0.34
CA ILE A 74 -2.94 15.60 -0.24
C ILE A 74 -4.10 16.62 -0.21
N PRO A 75 -4.20 17.47 0.83
CA PRO A 75 -5.26 18.46 0.91
C PRO A 75 -5.25 19.43 -0.29
N ARG A 76 -6.42 19.84 -0.76
CA ARG A 76 -6.55 20.72 -1.95
C ARG A 76 -5.70 21.99 -1.89
N SER A 77 -5.57 22.59 -0.71
CA SER A 77 -4.76 23.79 -0.50
C SER A 77 -3.27 23.56 -0.79
N GLN A 78 -2.79 22.35 -0.55
CA GLN A 78 -1.39 21.93 -0.69
C GLN A 78 -1.09 21.31 -2.06
N MET A 79 -2.10 21.11 -2.92
CA MET A 79 -1.89 20.58 -4.26
C MET A 79 -1.13 21.58 -5.13
N ILE A 80 -0.08 21.07 -5.79
CA ILE A 80 0.63 21.73 -6.89
C ILE A 80 -0.16 21.44 -8.17
N THR A 81 -0.60 22.49 -8.84
CA THR A 81 -1.50 22.43 -10.00
C THR A 81 -0.96 23.27 -11.14
N LEU A 82 -1.29 22.91 -12.38
CA LEU A 82 -0.96 23.69 -13.58
C LEU A 82 -2.22 24.33 -14.14
N LYS A 83 -2.11 25.50 -14.78
CA LYS A 83 -3.27 26.12 -15.46
C LYS A 83 -3.32 25.74 -16.93
N GLN A 84 -4.53 25.63 -17.46
CA GLN A 84 -4.79 25.31 -18.87
C GLN A 84 -4.12 26.29 -19.84
N ASP A 85 -4.08 27.57 -19.49
CA ASP A 85 -3.55 28.67 -20.29
C ASP A 85 -2.11 29.05 -19.95
N GLN A 86 -1.44 28.26 -19.09
CA GLN A 86 -0.08 28.54 -18.65
C GLN A 86 0.95 28.32 -19.78
N ASN A 87 1.99 29.15 -19.80
CA ASN A 87 3.07 29.00 -20.76
C ASN A 87 3.85 27.69 -20.50
N LEU A 88 4.40 27.09 -21.55
CA LEU A 88 5.15 25.83 -21.45
C LEU A 88 6.39 25.98 -20.56
N GLU A 89 7.13 27.08 -20.67
CA GLU A 89 8.31 27.32 -19.83
C GLU A 89 7.94 27.38 -18.33
N GLU A 90 6.90 28.13 -17.99
CA GLU A 90 6.40 28.21 -16.62
C GLU A 90 5.88 26.86 -16.10
N CYS A 91 5.27 26.05 -16.97
CA CYS A 91 4.87 24.69 -16.61
C CYS A 91 6.08 23.81 -16.32
N LEU A 92 7.12 23.89 -17.15
CA LEU A 92 8.35 23.13 -16.98
C LEU A 92 9.06 23.51 -15.68
N ASP A 93 9.10 24.79 -15.34
CA ASP A 93 9.68 25.27 -14.08
C ASP A 93 8.99 24.61 -12.88
N VAL A 94 7.65 24.63 -12.84
CA VAL A 94 6.87 23.98 -11.77
C VAL A 94 7.11 22.47 -11.72
N ILE A 95 7.18 21.81 -12.89
CA ILE A 95 7.39 20.36 -12.98
C ILE A 95 8.78 19.97 -12.47
N ILE A 96 9.81 20.73 -12.85
CA ILE A 96 11.20 20.49 -12.45
C ILE A 96 11.39 20.76 -10.96
N GLU A 97 10.82 21.87 -10.45
CA GLU A 97 10.95 22.25 -9.04
C GLU A 97 10.22 21.26 -8.11
N SER A 98 9.01 20.85 -8.47
CA SER A 98 8.23 19.91 -7.65
C SER A 98 8.65 18.44 -7.78
N ALA A 99 9.34 18.10 -8.88
CA ALA A 99 9.76 16.73 -9.21
C ALA A 99 8.64 15.67 -9.15
N HIS A 100 7.38 16.08 -9.35
CA HIS A 100 6.24 15.16 -9.41
C HIS A 100 6.04 14.59 -10.81
N SER A 101 5.40 13.42 -10.91
CA SER A 101 5.12 12.78 -12.20
C SER A 101 3.77 13.18 -12.80
N ARG A 102 2.82 13.63 -11.97
CA ARG A 102 1.43 13.90 -12.34
C ARG A 102 0.97 15.22 -11.73
N PHE A 103 0.30 16.02 -12.54
CA PHE A 103 -0.17 17.36 -12.18
C PHE A 103 -1.63 17.52 -12.55
N PRO A 104 -2.51 17.87 -11.60
CA PRO A 104 -3.86 18.32 -11.94
C PRO A 104 -3.78 19.61 -12.77
N VAL A 105 -4.50 19.62 -13.89
CA VAL A 105 -4.67 20.80 -14.73
C VAL A 105 -6.01 21.43 -14.40
N ILE A 106 -5.97 22.71 -14.02
CA ILE A 106 -7.12 23.50 -13.62
C ILE A 106 -7.41 24.60 -14.65
N SER A 107 -8.67 25.04 -14.70
CA SER A 107 -9.09 26.18 -15.51
C SER A 107 -9.03 27.47 -14.70
N GLU A 108 -10.08 27.79 -13.95
CA GLU A 108 -10.20 29.05 -13.21
C GLU A 108 -9.82 28.93 -11.72
N ASP A 109 -10.18 27.81 -11.09
CA ASP A 109 -9.96 27.55 -9.66
C ASP A 109 -9.45 26.13 -9.39
N LYS A 110 -9.06 25.85 -8.14
CA LYS A 110 -8.59 24.52 -7.72
C LYS A 110 -9.71 23.48 -7.57
N ASP A 111 -10.97 23.89 -7.69
CA ASP A 111 -12.14 23.01 -7.56
C ASP A 111 -12.51 22.40 -8.93
N HIS A 112 -12.19 23.08 -10.03
CA HIS A 112 -12.43 22.65 -11.40
C HIS A 112 -11.17 22.05 -12.04
N VAL A 113 -10.98 20.74 -11.83
CA VAL A 113 -9.92 19.95 -12.46
C VAL A 113 -10.39 19.41 -13.82
N GLU A 114 -9.78 19.88 -14.91
CA GLU A 114 -10.09 19.44 -16.28
C GLU A 114 -9.49 18.06 -16.61
N GLY A 115 -8.37 17.74 -15.95
CA GLY A 115 -7.80 16.40 -15.80
C GLY A 115 -6.34 16.43 -15.36
N ILE A 116 -5.53 15.45 -15.79
CA ILE A 116 -4.17 15.23 -15.28
C ILE A 116 -3.14 15.25 -16.41
N LEU A 117 -2.09 16.06 -16.25
CA LEU A 117 -0.88 16.07 -17.10
C LEU A 117 0.18 15.15 -16.49
N MET A 118 0.81 14.28 -17.30
CA MET A 118 2.00 13.54 -16.89
C MET A 118 3.26 14.23 -17.38
N ALA A 119 4.24 14.44 -16.51
CA ALA A 119 5.50 15.10 -16.87
C ALA A 119 6.21 14.39 -18.04
N LYS A 120 6.19 13.05 -18.06
CA LYS A 120 6.80 12.24 -19.12
C LYS A 120 6.20 12.49 -20.51
N ASP A 121 4.95 12.95 -20.59
CA ASP A 121 4.28 13.19 -21.87
C ASP A 121 4.78 14.47 -22.53
N LEU A 122 5.57 15.28 -21.82
CA LEU A 122 6.27 16.45 -22.36
C LEU A 122 7.55 16.08 -23.12
N LEU A 123 8.13 14.90 -22.88
CA LEU A 123 9.41 14.48 -23.49
C LEU A 123 9.42 14.49 -25.03
N PRO A 124 8.34 14.06 -25.74
CA PRO A 124 8.31 14.12 -27.20
C PRO A 124 8.44 15.54 -27.75
N PHE A 125 7.90 16.54 -27.04
CA PHE A 125 7.93 17.95 -27.46
C PHE A 125 9.32 18.57 -27.34
N MET A 126 10.19 18.00 -26.48
CA MET A 126 11.58 18.44 -26.33
C MET A 126 12.48 17.99 -27.49
N ARG A 127 12.06 16.98 -28.27
CA ARG A 127 12.84 16.44 -29.39
C ARG A 127 12.52 17.12 -30.71
N SER A 128 11.32 17.65 -30.86
CA SER A 128 10.91 18.36 -32.06
C SER A 128 11.32 19.82 -31.96
N ASP A 129 12.30 20.25 -32.75
CA ASP A 129 12.70 21.67 -32.95
C ASP A 129 11.61 22.51 -33.65
N SER A 130 10.38 22.00 -33.66
CA SER A 130 9.21 22.68 -34.20
C SER A 130 8.62 23.55 -33.10
N ALA A 131 8.74 24.85 -33.32
CA ALA A 131 7.94 25.92 -32.74
C ALA A 131 6.43 25.67 -32.94
N LEU A 132 5.88 24.63 -32.29
CA LEU A 132 4.46 24.48 -32.08
C LEU A 132 4.11 25.24 -30.82
N SER A 133 4.05 26.55 -31.02
CA SER A 133 3.21 27.50 -30.28
C SER A 133 2.25 26.83 -29.30
N ALA A 134 2.52 27.01 -28.00
CA ALA A 134 1.67 27.62 -26.96
C ALA A 134 0.15 27.34 -26.89
N LEU A 135 -0.40 26.43 -27.70
CA LEU A 135 -1.85 26.19 -27.84
C LEU A 135 -2.20 24.70 -27.81
N LEU A 136 -1.23 23.81 -28.02
CA LEU A 136 -1.48 22.38 -28.11
C LEU A 136 -1.43 21.61 -26.78
N MET A 137 -0.90 22.20 -25.70
CA MET A 137 -0.84 21.51 -24.41
C MET A 137 -2.21 21.32 -23.76
N CYS A 138 -3.15 22.25 -23.95
CA CYS A 138 -4.48 22.12 -23.34
C CYS A 138 -5.63 21.85 -24.32
N SER A 139 -5.40 21.97 -25.63
CA SER A 139 -6.42 21.68 -26.66
C SER A 139 -6.16 20.41 -27.48
N ALA A 140 -5.04 19.70 -27.32
CA ALA A 140 -4.80 18.43 -28.02
C ALA A 140 -5.61 17.28 -27.41
N ARG A 141 -6.92 17.35 -27.66
CA ARG A 141 -7.92 16.27 -27.71
C ARG A 141 -7.59 15.03 -26.92
N SER A 142 -8.20 14.92 -25.73
CA SER A 142 -8.91 13.73 -25.25
C SER A 142 -8.16 12.40 -25.08
N SER A 143 -6.91 12.29 -25.55
CA SER A 143 -6.18 11.03 -25.66
C SER A 143 -5.04 10.91 -24.65
N TRP A 144 -4.60 12.05 -24.09
CA TRP A 144 -3.50 12.11 -23.10
C TRP A 144 -3.97 12.62 -21.74
N PHE A 145 -5.13 13.26 -21.70
CA PHE A 145 -5.84 13.53 -20.47
C PHE A 145 -6.51 12.23 -20.01
N LEU A 146 -5.94 11.58 -19.00
CA LEU A 146 -6.76 10.75 -18.13
C LEU A 146 -7.75 11.71 -17.48
N LYS A 147 -8.99 11.69 -17.99
CA LYS A 147 -10.13 12.32 -17.34
C LYS A 147 -10.43 11.49 -16.09
N VAL A 148 -9.57 11.66 -15.08
CA VAL A 148 -9.81 11.10 -13.77
C VAL A 148 -10.97 11.90 -13.22
N ASN A 149 -12.07 11.20 -12.94
CA ASN A 149 -13.16 11.79 -12.21
C ASN A 149 -12.68 11.99 -10.77
N VAL A 150 -12.01 13.12 -10.50
CA VAL A 150 -11.49 13.47 -9.17
C VAL A 150 -12.64 13.71 -8.18
N SER A 151 -13.89 13.78 -8.67
CA SER A 151 -15.10 13.89 -7.85
C SER A 151 -15.29 12.74 -6.84
N THR A 152 -14.62 11.60 -6.98
CA THR A 152 -14.76 10.47 -6.03
C THR A 152 -13.61 10.37 -5.03
N ALA A 153 -12.66 11.31 -5.06
CA ALA A 153 -11.51 11.33 -4.15
C ALA A 153 -11.49 12.57 -3.22
N CYS A 154 -12.61 13.28 -3.12
CA CYS A 154 -12.75 14.46 -2.26
C CYS A 154 -14.00 14.39 -1.39
#